data_AF-A0A1H8KRZ6-F1
#
_entry.id   AF-A0A1H8KRZ6-F1
#
_cell.length_a   1.000
_cell.length_b   1.000
_cell.length_c   1.000
_cell.angle_alpha   90.00
_cell.angle_beta   90.00
_cell.angle_gamma   90.00
#
_symmetry.space_group_name_H-M   'P 1'
#
loop_
_entity.id
_entity.type
_entity.pdbx_description
1 polymer ?
#
loop_
_entity_poly.entity_id
_entity_poly.type
_entity_poly.pdbx_seq_one_letter_code
_entity_poly.pdbx_strand_id
1 'polypeptide(L)'
;MTERTFRTGRKTGETISWYAPSQVGSNACCIYCGTFLQGPNPPESDKEHLIARNFVPTGTMDGQPFNFLFRACRPCNARKASAERHVSSITLFNSPGRIDNTRVNEVAIRKGKGDFHPKKKGVLIQDAHEHTSLTTAIGPMSLKFGMIGPPQLDNDQVGEVAFSHIQGLFALICSEDYLDPLKMRLLPQDQFTWYGSYTHNDWGNPQVIEIANRVRDWDCLANIESAQGYFKAIMRCSNEGWFWALEWNRQLRLLGSIGEARMKLFEGLPSEGWIPTPTGRMRQNVPLDTKDDCLFVGVVRD
;
A
#
# COMPACT_ATOMS: atom_id res chain seq x y z
N MET A 1 13.94 32.34 -19.09
CA MET A 1 12.99 31.79 -18.10
C MET A 1 12.03 30.92 -18.87
N THR A 2 12.33 29.62 -18.90
CA THR A 2 11.50 28.61 -19.56
C THR A 2 10.21 28.45 -18.77
N GLU A 3 9.06 28.52 -19.45
CA GLU A 3 7.76 28.13 -18.93
C GLU A 3 7.85 26.70 -18.37
N ARG A 4 8.07 26.57 -17.07
CA ARG A 4 7.74 25.34 -16.35
C ARG A 4 6.23 25.34 -16.27
N THR A 5 5.56 24.80 -17.29
CA THR A 5 4.21 24.27 -17.13
C THR A 5 4.28 23.28 -15.97
N PHE A 6 3.88 23.73 -14.78
CA PHE A 6 3.64 22.90 -13.61
C PHE A 6 2.46 22.00 -13.97
N ARG A 7 2.74 20.92 -14.71
CA ARG A 7 1.75 19.91 -15.03
C ARG A 7 1.37 19.27 -13.70
N THR A 8 0.20 19.67 -13.22
CA THR A 8 -0.64 18.95 -12.26
C THR A 8 -0.44 17.44 -12.42
N GLY A 9 -0.23 16.72 -11.32
CA GLY A 9 0.30 15.36 -11.21
C GLY A 9 -0.52 14.22 -11.83
N ARG A 10 -0.97 14.37 -13.09
CA ARG A 10 -1.79 13.42 -13.84
C ARG A 10 -0.97 12.50 -14.76
N LYS A 11 0.37 12.55 -14.68
CA LYS A 11 1.24 11.72 -15.52
C LYS A 11 1.33 10.28 -14.99
N THR A 12 0.84 9.35 -15.79
CA THR A 12 1.04 7.91 -15.59
C THR A 12 2.49 7.52 -15.91
N GLY A 13 3.11 6.72 -15.05
CA GLY A 13 4.31 5.95 -15.41
C GLY A 13 5.67 6.65 -15.31
N GLU A 14 5.74 7.98 -15.16
CA GLU A 14 7.02 8.71 -15.02
C GLU A 14 7.36 9.04 -13.55
N THR A 15 8.64 9.12 -13.22
CA THR A 15 9.06 9.64 -11.91
C THR A 15 8.82 11.15 -11.82
N ILE A 16 8.09 11.58 -10.79
CA ILE A 16 7.83 12.99 -10.48
C ILE A 16 8.68 13.40 -9.29
N SER A 17 9.28 14.59 -9.32
CA SER A 17 10.14 15.07 -8.23
C SER A 17 9.75 16.48 -7.78
N TRP A 18 9.28 16.59 -6.55
CA TRP A 18 9.23 17.82 -5.75
C TRP A 18 10.47 17.94 -4.84
N TYR A 19 11.41 17.02 -4.97
CA TYR A 19 12.70 17.10 -4.28
C TYR A 19 13.70 17.95 -5.07
N ALA A 20 14.37 18.87 -4.37
CA ALA A 20 15.59 19.54 -4.78
C ALA A 20 16.66 19.40 -3.68
N PRO A 21 17.95 19.50 -4.02
CA PRO A 21 19.03 19.50 -3.03
C PRO A 21 18.84 20.61 -1.97
N SER A 22 18.39 21.80 -2.39
CA SER A 22 18.01 22.89 -1.50
C SER A 22 16.58 22.73 -0.98
N GLN A 23 16.34 23.12 0.27
CA GLN A 23 14.99 23.10 0.86
C GLN A 23 14.04 24.07 0.16
N VAL A 24 14.53 25.23 -0.28
CA VAL A 24 13.73 26.25 -0.98
C VAL A 24 13.21 25.77 -2.33
N GLY A 25 13.93 24.86 -3.01
CA GLY A 25 13.48 24.25 -4.26
C GLY A 25 12.59 23.02 -4.07
N SER A 26 12.34 22.64 -2.81
CA SER A 26 11.55 21.48 -2.41
C SER A 26 10.18 21.86 -1.89
N ASN A 27 9.30 20.87 -1.74
CA ASN A 27 8.00 21.06 -1.10
C ASN A 27 8.11 21.78 0.25
N ALA A 28 7.22 22.76 0.44
CA ALA A 28 7.22 23.68 1.57
C ALA A 28 6.92 23.00 2.89
N CYS A 29 6.03 22.00 2.88
CA CYS A 29 5.62 21.24 4.06
C CYS A 29 5.95 19.76 3.89
N CYS A 30 6.29 19.07 4.98
CA CYS A 30 6.39 17.62 4.98
C CYS A 30 5.02 17.03 4.62
N ILE A 31 5.01 16.19 3.59
CA ILE A 31 3.77 15.60 3.06
C ILE A 31 3.05 14.74 4.11
N TYR A 32 3.77 14.13 5.05
CA TYR A 32 3.20 13.22 6.03
C TYR A 32 2.61 13.88 7.28
N CYS A 33 3.14 15.04 7.70
CA CYS A 33 2.73 15.68 8.96
C CYS A 33 2.42 17.17 8.84
N GLY A 34 2.60 17.78 7.66
CA GLY A 34 2.36 19.21 7.45
C GLY A 34 3.40 20.15 8.07
N THR A 35 4.44 19.65 8.73
CA THR A 35 5.50 20.50 9.29
C THR A 35 6.18 21.30 8.19
N PHE A 36 6.26 22.62 8.36
CA PHE A 36 6.97 23.51 7.43
C PHE A 36 8.47 23.19 7.40
N LEU A 37 9.03 23.03 6.20
CA LEU A 37 10.39 22.57 5.93
C LEU A 37 11.33 23.67 5.44
N GLN A 38 10.82 24.90 5.31
CA GLN A 38 11.58 26.06 4.87
C GLN A 38 11.70 27.09 6.02
N GLY A 39 12.46 28.16 5.80
CA GLY A 39 12.61 29.25 6.77
C GLY A 39 13.94 29.24 7.54
N PRO A 40 14.07 30.07 8.59
CA PRO A 40 15.35 30.30 9.27
C PRO A 40 15.83 29.14 10.14
N ASN A 41 14.90 28.33 10.68
CA ASN A 41 15.21 27.17 11.52
C ASN A 41 14.35 25.97 11.10
N PRO A 42 14.54 25.42 9.88
CA PRO A 42 13.73 24.33 9.40
C PRO A 42 14.12 23.02 10.12
N PRO A 43 13.16 22.10 10.34
CA PRO A 43 13.49 20.79 10.89
C PRO A 43 14.38 20.00 9.93
N GLU A 44 15.14 19.06 10.47
CA GLU A 44 15.93 18.15 9.66
C GLU A 44 15.03 17.36 8.70
N SER A 45 15.45 17.32 7.44
CA SER A 45 14.67 16.71 6.37
C SER A 45 15.57 16.18 5.27
N ASP A 46 15.10 15.13 4.61
CA ASP A 46 15.85 14.41 3.58
C ASP A 46 14.94 14.02 2.41
N LYS A 47 15.60 13.47 1.38
CA LYS A 47 14.91 12.96 0.20
C LYS A 47 14.09 11.74 0.59
N GLU A 48 12.82 11.78 0.25
CA GLU A 48 11.90 10.69 0.41
C GLU A 48 11.44 10.14 -0.94
N HIS A 49 11.24 8.83 -0.97
CA HIS A 49 10.64 8.12 -2.09
C HIS A 49 9.26 7.63 -1.66
N LEU A 50 8.21 8.00 -2.40
CA LEU A 50 6.87 7.47 -2.15
C LEU A 50 6.91 5.95 -2.04
N ILE A 51 7.54 5.30 -3.03
CA ILE A 51 7.82 3.86 -3.02
C ILE A 51 9.31 3.68 -2.74
N ALA A 52 9.69 3.21 -1.55
CA ALA A 52 11.09 2.95 -1.27
C ALA A 52 11.66 1.90 -2.24
N ARG A 53 12.92 2.07 -2.67
CA ARG A 53 13.57 1.12 -3.58
C ARG A 53 13.64 -0.30 -3.02
N ASN A 54 13.77 -0.40 -1.70
CA ASN A 54 13.76 -1.67 -0.98
C ASN A 54 12.35 -2.12 -0.60
N PHE A 55 11.27 -1.44 -1.00
CA PHE A 55 9.90 -1.91 -0.76
C PHE A 55 9.49 -3.01 -1.75
N VAL A 56 9.98 -2.92 -2.98
CA VAL A 56 9.76 -3.86 -4.10
C VAL A 56 11.03 -4.70 -4.37
N PRO A 57 11.00 -5.72 -5.26
CA PRO A 57 12.20 -6.49 -5.58
C PRO A 57 13.29 -5.63 -6.22
N THR A 58 14.56 -5.89 -5.88
CA THR A 58 15.70 -5.13 -6.43
C THR A 58 15.73 -5.20 -7.96
N GLY A 59 15.89 -4.04 -8.61
CA GLY A 59 15.96 -3.90 -10.07
C GLY A 59 14.62 -3.80 -10.79
N THR A 60 13.50 -3.99 -10.09
CA THR A 60 12.16 -3.72 -10.67
C THR A 60 11.91 -2.23 -10.83
N MET A 61 12.64 -1.40 -10.09
CA MET A 61 12.60 0.07 -10.19
C MET A 61 13.54 0.63 -11.29
N ASP A 62 14.19 -0.23 -12.07
CA ASP A 62 15.02 0.17 -13.20
C ASP A 62 14.12 0.51 -14.41
N GLY A 63 14.56 1.42 -15.29
CA GLY A 63 13.81 1.75 -16.52
C GLY A 63 12.76 2.87 -16.38
N GLN A 64 12.98 3.84 -15.50
CA GLN A 64 12.11 5.03 -15.29
C GLN A 64 10.66 4.71 -14.89
N PRO A 65 10.39 3.75 -13.98
CA PRO A 65 9.03 3.53 -13.52
C PRO A 65 8.53 4.71 -12.69
N PHE A 66 7.21 4.77 -12.49
CA PHE A 66 6.62 5.79 -11.64
C PHE A 66 7.20 5.73 -10.22
N ASN A 67 7.62 6.88 -9.72
CA ASN A 67 7.84 7.13 -8.30
C ASN A 67 7.59 8.62 -8.05
N PHE A 68 7.32 8.97 -6.81
CA PHE A 68 7.16 10.36 -6.41
C PHE A 68 8.20 10.71 -5.36
N LEU A 69 9.08 11.64 -5.70
CA LEU A 69 10.20 12.06 -4.87
C LEU A 69 9.88 13.42 -4.25
N PHE A 70 10.01 13.52 -2.94
CA PHE A 70 9.76 14.77 -2.23
C PHE A 70 10.67 14.85 -1.01
N ARG A 71 10.56 15.93 -0.24
CA ARG A 71 11.27 16.12 1.01
C ARG A 71 10.34 15.83 2.17
N ALA A 72 10.77 15.00 3.11
CA ALA A 72 10.05 14.72 4.35
C ALA A 72 10.91 15.10 5.56
N CYS A 73 10.27 15.41 6.69
CA CYS A 73 11.02 15.53 7.94
C CYS A 73 11.57 14.15 8.34
N ARG A 74 12.76 14.12 8.94
CA ARG A 74 13.42 12.87 9.33
C ARG A 74 12.55 11.95 10.20
N PRO A 75 11.77 12.44 11.18
CA PRO A 75 10.90 11.57 11.98
C PRO A 75 9.86 10.80 11.15
N CYS A 76 9.18 11.48 10.23
CA CYS A 76 8.18 10.82 9.38
C CYS A 76 8.82 9.87 8.37
N ASN A 77 9.96 10.26 7.77
CA ASN A 77 10.71 9.39 6.88
C ASN A 77 11.15 8.11 7.60
N ALA A 78 11.78 8.22 8.77
CA ALA A 78 12.23 7.08 9.55
C ALA A 78 11.08 6.14 9.96
N ARG A 79 9.94 6.71 10.38
CA ARG A 79 8.73 5.93 10.73
C ARG A 79 8.22 5.13 9.54
N LYS A 80 8.04 5.77 8.38
CA LYS A 80 7.61 5.09 7.16
C LYS A 80 8.63 4.04 6.72
N ALA A 81 9.92 4.37 6.67
CA ALA A 81 10.96 3.46 6.24
C ALA A 81 11.01 2.19 7.11
N SER A 82 10.81 2.33 8.43
CA SER A 82 10.69 1.20 9.35
C SER A 82 9.48 0.32 9.00
N ALA A 83 8.32 0.93 8.77
CA ALA A 83 7.10 0.22 8.42
C ALA A 83 7.17 -0.47 7.04
N GLU A 84 7.68 0.24 6.04
CA GLU A 84 7.91 -0.29 4.70
C GLU A 84 8.87 -1.48 4.71
N ARG A 85 9.95 -1.43 5.52
CA ARG A 85 10.87 -2.55 5.65
C ARG A 85 10.12 -3.82 6.06
N HIS A 86 9.32 -3.74 7.12
CA HIS A 86 8.58 -4.89 7.65
C HIS A 86 7.50 -5.39 6.69
N VAL A 87 6.67 -4.47 6.17
CA VAL A 87 5.64 -4.80 5.19
C VAL A 87 6.25 -5.44 3.95
N SER A 88 7.35 -4.89 3.44
CA SER A 88 8.06 -5.41 2.27
C SER A 88 8.61 -6.81 2.51
N SER A 89 9.27 -7.04 3.65
CA SER A 89 9.83 -8.34 3.99
C SER A 89 8.76 -9.43 3.97
N ILE A 90 7.61 -9.20 4.62
CA ILE A 90 6.52 -10.18 4.72
C ILE A 90 5.78 -10.35 3.39
N THR A 91 5.45 -9.24 2.71
CA THR A 91 4.71 -9.31 1.44
C THR A 91 5.53 -9.95 0.32
N LEU A 92 6.85 -9.69 0.25
CA LEU A 92 7.72 -10.39 -0.70
C LEU A 92 7.91 -11.86 -0.33
N PHE A 93 8.08 -12.16 0.96
CA PHE A 93 8.22 -13.55 1.42
C PHE A 93 6.95 -14.36 1.13
N ASN A 94 5.77 -13.75 1.18
CA ASN A 94 4.53 -14.46 0.89
C ASN A 94 4.09 -14.35 -0.58
N SER A 95 4.83 -13.62 -1.42
CA SER A 95 4.44 -13.32 -2.80
C SER A 95 4.47 -14.56 -3.70
N PRO A 96 3.46 -14.76 -4.58
CA PRO A 96 3.51 -15.79 -5.61
C PRO A 96 4.66 -15.56 -6.60
N GLY A 97 5.13 -14.32 -6.75
CA GLY A 97 6.26 -13.98 -7.64
C GLY A 97 7.58 -14.64 -7.24
N ARG A 98 7.67 -15.29 -6.07
CA ARG A 98 8.81 -16.12 -5.67
C ARG A 98 8.91 -17.42 -6.48
N ILE A 99 7.79 -17.95 -6.94
CA ILE A 99 7.74 -19.24 -7.65
C ILE A 99 8.34 -19.06 -9.05
N ASP A 100 7.96 -17.98 -9.72
CA ASP A 100 8.28 -17.77 -11.13
C ASP A 100 9.56 -16.96 -11.38
N ASN A 101 10.15 -16.38 -10.32
CA ASN A 101 11.31 -15.49 -10.46
C ASN A 101 12.35 -15.71 -9.36
N THR A 102 13.47 -16.34 -9.73
CA THR A 102 14.61 -16.63 -8.83
C THR A 102 15.15 -15.39 -8.14
N ARG A 103 15.29 -14.26 -8.84
CA ARG A 103 15.81 -13.00 -8.28
C ARG A 103 14.88 -12.46 -7.19
N VAL A 104 13.57 -12.58 -7.38
CA VAL A 104 12.56 -12.18 -6.40
C VAL A 104 12.63 -13.09 -5.17
N ASN A 105 12.76 -14.40 -5.37
CA ASN A 105 12.91 -15.36 -4.28
C ASN A 105 14.19 -15.10 -3.46
N GLU A 106 15.31 -14.82 -4.10
CA GLU A 106 16.58 -14.47 -3.43
C GLU A 106 16.42 -13.21 -2.57
N VAL A 107 15.79 -12.16 -3.10
CA VAL A 107 15.52 -10.93 -2.35
C VAL A 107 14.60 -11.19 -1.17
N ALA A 108 13.54 -11.99 -1.35
CA ALA A 108 12.60 -12.36 -0.30
C ALA A 108 13.28 -13.15 0.83
N ILE A 109 14.09 -14.17 0.49
CA ILE A 109 14.85 -14.96 1.46
C ILE A 109 15.86 -14.09 2.21
N ARG A 110 16.61 -13.24 1.49
CA ARG A 110 17.58 -12.32 2.10
C ARG A 110 16.91 -11.39 3.12
N LYS A 111 15.74 -10.83 2.77
CA LYS A 111 14.96 -9.99 3.70
C LYS A 111 14.44 -10.79 4.89
N GLY A 112 13.88 -11.97 4.64
CA GLY A 112 13.38 -12.86 5.69
C GLY A 112 14.45 -13.24 6.72
N LYS A 113 15.70 -13.41 6.29
CA LYS A 113 16.88 -13.68 7.15
C LYS A 113 17.42 -12.46 7.90
N GLY A 114 17.21 -11.26 7.37
CA GLY A 114 17.82 -10.03 7.87
C GLY A 114 16.89 -9.15 8.70
N ASP A 115 15.60 -9.47 8.75
CA ASP A 115 14.58 -8.66 9.40
C ASP A 115 13.84 -9.43 10.49
N PHE A 116 13.54 -8.74 11.58
CA PHE A 116 12.90 -9.32 12.76
C PHE A 116 11.40 -9.05 12.74
N HIS A 117 10.63 -10.01 13.23
CA HIS A 117 9.19 -9.88 13.35
C HIS A 117 8.83 -8.86 14.46
N PRO A 118 8.00 -7.83 14.17
CA PRO A 118 7.76 -6.73 15.10
C PRO A 118 7.13 -7.18 16.43
N LYS A 119 6.26 -8.19 16.39
CA LYS A 119 5.58 -8.72 17.59
C LYS A 119 6.25 -9.95 18.23
N LYS A 120 7.28 -10.54 17.61
CA LYS A 120 7.93 -11.78 18.09
C LYS A 120 9.41 -11.50 18.31
N LYS A 121 9.75 -10.98 19.49
CA LYS A 121 11.09 -10.50 19.84
C LYS A 121 12.14 -11.58 19.57
N GLY A 122 13.18 -11.23 18.79
CA GLY A 122 14.29 -12.13 18.45
C GLY A 122 13.98 -13.17 17.37
N VAL A 123 12.75 -13.19 16.83
CA VAL A 123 12.36 -14.11 15.77
C VAL A 123 12.51 -13.43 14.41
N LEU A 124 13.29 -14.04 13.52
CA LEU A 124 13.43 -13.56 12.14
C LEU A 124 12.14 -13.83 11.36
N ILE A 125 11.87 -13.01 10.34
CA ILE A 125 10.66 -13.16 9.53
C ILE A 125 10.60 -14.55 8.88
N GLN A 126 11.70 -15.09 8.37
CA GLN A 126 11.70 -16.43 7.77
C GLN A 126 11.26 -17.54 8.75
N ASP A 127 11.46 -17.33 10.06
CA ASP A 127 11.21 -18.29 11.14
C ASP A 127 9.90 -17.97 11.88
N ALA A 128 9.25 -16.85 11.56
CA ALA A 128 8.06 -16.34 12.23
C ALA A 128 6.77 -17.02 11.77
N HIS A 129 6.79 -18.35 11.73
CA HIS A 129 5.63 -19.15 11.39
C HIS A 129 4.50 -19.02 12.43
N GLU A 130 3.25 -19.16 11.97
CA GLU A 130 2.08 -19.23 12.85
C GLU A 130 1.62 -20.66 13.05
N HIS A 131 1.63 -21.13 14.28
CA HIS A 131 1.12 -22.46 14.63
C HIS A 131 -0.37 -22.37 14.95
N THR A 132 -1.22 -22.93 14.09
CA THR A 132 -2.65 -23.09 14.35
C THR A 132 -2.96 -24.56 14.59
N SER A 133 -3.46 -24.92 15.78
CA SER A 133 -3.90 -26.29 16.03
C SER A 133 -5.41 -26.41 15.93
N LEU A 134 -5.88 -27.33 15.07
CA LEU A 134 -7.27 -27.77 15.05
C LEU A 134 -7.41 -29.07 15.83
N THR A 135 -8.25 -29.08 16.85
CA THR A 135 -8.66 -30.29 17.56
C THR A 135 -10.09 -30.63 17.17
N THR A 136 -10.34 -31.84 16.68
CA THR A 136 -11.68 -32.34 16.36
C THR A 136 -11.90 -33.71 17.01
N ALA A 137 -13.11 -33.97 17.48
CA ALA A 137 -13.50 -35.27 18.02
C ALA A 137 -14.40 -35.99 17.02
N ILE A 138 -14.12 -37.26 16.75
CA ILE A 138 -14.95 -38.14 15.93
C ILE A 138 -15.27 -39.38 16.77
N GLY A 139 -16.43 -39.36 17.44
CA GLY A 139 -16.80 -40.38 18.42
C GLY A 139 -15.84 -40.37 19.64
N PRO A 140 -15.27 -41.51 20.06
CA PRO A 140 -14.30 -41.56 21.16
C PRO A 140 -12.87 -41.13 20.73
N MET A 141 -12.65 -40.88 19.43
CA MET A 141 -11.33 -40.52 18.90
C MET A 141 -11.14 -38.99 18.92
N SER A 142 -9.98 -38.54 19.41
CA SER A 142 -9.54 -37.14 19.34
C SER A 142 -8.43 -37.00 18.31
N LEU A 143 -8.66 -36.14 17.31
CA LEU A 143 -7.69 -35.81 16.26
C LEU A 143 -7.19 -34.39 16.46
N LYS A 144 -5.87 -34.20 16.49
CA LYS A 144 -5.22 -32.88 16.55
C LYS A 144 -4.37 -32.67 15.31
N PHE A 145 -4.72 -31.67 14.51
CA PHE A 145 -3.97 -31.23 13.34
C PHE A 145 -3.22 -29.94 13.69
N GLY A 146 -1.93 -29.89 13.40
CA GLY A 146 -1.14 -28.65 13.48
C GLY A 146 -0.92 -28.10 12.08
N MET A 147 -1.23 -26.83 11.88
CA MET A 147 -0.90 -26.08 10.66
C MET A 147 0.17 -25.05 10.98
N ILE A 148 1.13 -24.90 10.07
CA ILE A 148 2.17 -23.88 10.13
C ILE A 148 1.89 -22.90 9.00
N GLY A 149 1.43 -21.71 9.35
CA GLY A 149 1.17 -20.61 8.43
C GLY A 149 2.42 -19.77 8.17
N PRO A 150 2.41 -18.99 7.07
CA PRO A 150 3.46 -18.02 6.81
C PRO A 150 3.46 -16.89 7.86
N PRO A 151 4.54 -16.10 7.93
CA PRO A 151 4.60 -14.89 8.73
C PRO A 151 3.43 -13.94 8.44
N GLN A 152 2.84 -13.37 9.49
CA GLN A 152 1.68 -12.49 9.39
C GLN A 152 2.09 -11.01 9.46
N LEU A 153 1.36 -10.18 8.73
CA LEU A 153 1.58 -8.74 8.74
C LEU A 153 1.13 -8.11 10.07
N ASP A 154 1.82 -7.05 10.44
CA ASP A 154 1.39 -6.15 11.50
C ASP A 154 0.45 -5.09 10.92
N ASN A 155 -0.81 -5.07 11.36
CA ASN A 155 -1.83 -4.16 10.83
C ASN A 155 -1.51 -2.68 11.04
N ASP A 156 -0.78 -2.32 12.11
CA ASP A 156 -0.44 -0.92 12.38
C ASP A 156 0.64 -0.46 11.38
N GLN A 157 1.62 -1.32 11.09
CA GLN A 157 2.62 -1.07 10.06
C GLN A 157 1.99 -1.02 8.66
N VAL A 158 1.02 -1.90 8.37
CA VAL A 158 0.26 -1.88 7.10
C VAL A 158 -0.52 -0.57 6.97
N GLY A 159 -1.22 -0.15 8.02
CA GLY A 159 -1.96 1.12 8.05
C GLY A 159 -1.06 2.33 7.83
N GLU A 160 0.10 2.38 8.49
CA GLU A 160 1.08 3.46 8.33
C GLU A 160 1.61 3.57 6.89
N VAL A 161 1.97 2.45 6.28
CA VAL A 161 2.46 2.43 4.89
C VAL A 161 1.34 2.77 3.91
N ALA A 162 0.13 2.26 4.13
CA ALA A 162 -1.04 2.57 3.30
C ALA A 162 -1.37 4.07 3.35
N PHE A 163 -1.50 4.63 4.55
CA PHE A 163 -1.73 6.06 4.73
C PHE A 163 -0.61 6.88 4.07
N SER A 164 0.65 6.53 4.28
CA SER A 164 1.78 7.27 3.69
C SER A 164 1.76 7.26 2.15
N HIS A 165 1.49 6.10 1.53
CA HIS A 165 1.36 6.01 0.07
C HIS A 165 0.19 6.85 -0.45
N ILE A 166 -0.98 6.74 0.18
CA ILE A 166 -2.18 7.47 -0.23
C ILE A 166 -2.02 8.97 0.01
N GLN A 167 -1.45 9.38 1.14
CA GLN A 167 -1.13 10.77 1.46
C GLN A 167 -0.21 11.40 0.41
N GLY A 168 0.82 10.67 -0.02
CA GLY A 168 1.75 11.14 -1.06
C GLY A 168 1.07 11.32 -2.42
N LEU A 169 0.23 10.37 -2.82
CA LEU A 169 -0.55 10.49 -4.06
C LEU A 169 -1.60 11.59 -3.97
N PHE A 170 -2.31 11.70 -2.85
CA PHE A 170 -3.28 12.75 -2.61
C PHE A 170 -2.63 14.13 -2.71
N ALA A 171 -1.49 14.33 -2.05
CA ALA A 171 -0.76 15.59 -2.13
C ALA A 171 -0.37 15.91 -3.56
N LEU A 172 0.18 14.93 -4.29
CA LEU A 172 0.58 15.06 -5.69
C LEU A 172 -0.58 15.46 -6.61
N ILE A 173 -1.77 14.93 -6.37
CA ILE A 173 -2.98 15.21 -7.18
C ILE A 173 -3.59 16.57 -6.80
N CYS A 174 -3.65 16.89 -5.50
CA CYS A 174 -4.47 17.98 -5.00
C CYS A 174 -3.72 19.29 -4.75
N SER A 175 -2.38 19.28 -4.70
CA SER A 175 -1.61 20.50 -4.48
C SER A 175 -1.47 21.29 -5.77
N GLU A 176 -1.79 22.59 -5.72
CA GLU A 176 -1.63 23.50 -6.86
C GLU A 176 -0.17 23.93 -7.03
N ASP A 177 0.48 24.22 -5.91
CA ASP A 177 1.90 24.59 -5.85
C ASP A 177 2.53 23.96 -4.62
N TYR A 178 3.52 23.10 -4.83
CA TYR A 178 4.21 22.41 -3.74
C TYR A 178 5.20 23.32 -3.00
N LEU A 179 5.59 24.45 -3.60
CA LEU A 179 6.51 25.43 -2.99
C LEU A 179 5.79 26.42 -2.07
N ASP A 180 4.46 26.50 -2.13
CA ASP A 180 3.64 27.39 -1.31
C ASP A 180 2.83 26.55 -0.29
N PRO A 181 3.09 26.72 1.03
CA PRO A 181 2.42 25.93 2.05
C PRO A 181 0.90 26.12 2.08
N LEU A 182 0.36 27.24 1.59
CA LEU A 182 -1.08 27.50 1.54
C LEU A 182 -1.77 26.83 0.35
N LYS A 183 -0.99 26.46 -0.67
CA LYS A 183 -1.44 25.79 -1.90
C LYS A 183 -1.14 24.29 -1.91
N MET A 184 -0.37 23.81 -0.93
CA MET A 184 -0.26 22.39 -0.63
C MET A 184 -1.54 21.86 -0.01
N ARG A 185 -1.99 20.70 -0.49
CA ARG A 185 -3.13 19.97 0.07
C ARG A 185 -2.64 18.66 0.65
N LEU A 186 -2.91 18.47 1.94
CA LEU A 186 -2.57 17.25 2.68
C LEU A 186 -3.88 16.59 3.10
N LEU A 187 -3.91 15.25 3.04
CA LEU A 187 -5.08 14.48 3.44
C LEU A 187 -5.19 14.48 4.98
N PRO A 188 -6.31 14.95 5.55
CA PRO A 188 -6.58 14.82 6.97
C PRO A 188 -6.70 13.35 7.37
N GLN A 189 -6.09 12.96 8.49
CA GLN A 189 -6.05 11.56 8.92
C GLN A 189 -7.44 11.01 9.27
N ASP A 190 -8.34 11.86 9.77
CA ASP A 190 -9.73 11.52 10.09
C ASP A 190 -10.60 11.28 8.85
N GLN A 191 -10.16 11.75 7.67
CA GLN A 191 -10.81 11.45 6.40
C GLN A 191 -10.32 10.15 5.77
N PHE A 192 -9.19 9.60 6.22
CA PHE A 192 -8.64 8.35 5.68
C PHE A 192 -9.31 7.14 6.35
N THR A 193 -10.02 6.34 5.55
CA THR A 193 -10.62 5.08 6.02
C THR A 193 -9.98 3.91 5.31
N TRP A 194 -9.48 2.95 6.08
CA TRP A 194 -9.02 1.65 5.59
C TRP A 194 -10.14 0.62 5.76
N TYR A 195 -10.61 0.04 4.64
CA TYR A 195 -11.70 -0.92 4.64
C TYR A 195 -11.22 -2.34 4.92
N GLY A 196 -10.17 -2.80 4.22
CA GLY A 196 -9.69 -4.17 4.39
C GLY A 196 -8.42 -4.48 3.62
N SER A 197 -7.87 -5.66 3.91
CA SER A 197 -6.69 -6.23 3.24
C SER A 197 -6.96 -7.64 2.73
N TYR A 198 -6.49 -7.92 1.52
CA TYR A 198 -6.77 -9.16 0.80
C TYR A 198 -5.47 -9.73 0.25
N THR A 199 -5.18 -10.99 0.61
CA THR A 199 -4.00 -11.68 0.07
C THR A 199 -4.26 -12.13 -1.38
N HIS A 200 -3.22 -12.44 -2.13
CA HIS A 200 -3.30 -12.91 -3.52
C HIS A 200 -4.36 -13.98 -3.75
N ASN A 201 -4.46 -14.95 -2.83
CA ASN A 201 -5.39 -16.06 -2.96
C ASN A 201 -6.85 -15.68 -2.67
N ASP A 202 -7.11 -14.43 -2.27
CA ASP A 202 -8.42 -13.90 -1.89
C ASP A 202 -8.77 -12.62 -2.68
N TRP A 203 -8.13 -12.40 -3.82
CA TRP A 203 -8.44 -11.26 -4.69
C TRP A 203 -9.82 -11.37 -5.35
N GLY A 204 -10.38 -12.57 -5.44
CA GLY A 204 -11.72 -12.85 -5.96
C GLY A 204 -12.81 -12.72 -4.89
N ASN A 205 -12.49 -12.16 -3.72
CA ASN A 205 -13.45 -11.92 -2.66
C ASN A 205 -14.66 -11.14 -3.20
N PRO A 206 -15.91 -11.62 -2.99
CA PRO A 206 -17.11 -11.00 -3.54
C PRO A 206 -17.25 -9.51 -3.20
N GLN A 207 -16.80 -9.07 -2.03
CA GLN A 207 -16.85 -7.66 -1.63
C GLN A 207 -15.85 -6.83 -2.42
N VAL A 208 -14.64 -7.34 -2.68
CA VAL A 208 -13.62 -6.67 -3.49
C VAL A 208 -14.10 -6.50 -4.93
N ILE A 209 -14.65 -7.56 -5.51
CA ILE A 209 -15.22 -7.53 -6.87
C ILE A 209 -16.36 -6.53 -6.96
N GLU A 210 -17.28 -6.55 -6.00
CA GLU A 210 -18.40 -5.61 -5.96
C GLU A 210 -17.93 -4.15 -5.82
N ILE A 211 -16.97 -3.87 -4.93
CA ILE A 211 -16.39 -2.53 -4.79
C ILE A 211 -15.73 -2.08 -6.11
N ALA A 212 -14.92 -2.94 -6.74
CA ALA A 212 -14.27 -2.65 -8.01
C ALA A 212 -15.30 -2.32 -9.12
N ASN A 213 -16.44 -3.03 -9.14
CA ASN A 213 -17.54 -2.75 -10.06
C ASN A 213 -18.20 -1.39 -9.78
N ARG A 214 -18.50 -1.08 -8.52
CA ARG A 214 -19.16 0.17 -8.12
C ARG A 214 -18.36 1.42 -8.45
N VAL A 215 -17.03 1.35 -8.32
CA VAL A 215 -16.12 2.48 -8.59
C VAL A 215 -15.66 2.55 -10.04
N ARG A 216 -16.01 1.58 -10.89
CA ARG A 216 -15.50 1.47 -12.26
C ARG A 216 -15.68 2.74 -13.08
N ASP A 217 -16.84 3.38 -12.93
CA ASP A 217 -17.24 4.55 -13.72
C ASP A 217 -16.88 5.89 -13.03
N TRP A 218 -16.29 5.84 -11.84
CA TRP A 218 -15.82 7.05 -11.15
C TRP A 218 -14.64 7.68 -11.88
N ASP A 219 -14.45 8.99 -11.73
CA ASP A 219 -13.32 9.67 -12.34
C ASP A 219 -12.01 9.11 -11.80
N CYS A 220 -11.15 8.62 -12.68
CA CYS A 220 -9.85 8.07 -12.30
C CYS A 220 -8.82 9.21 -12.23
N LEU A 221 -8.36 9.48 -11.01
CA LEU A 221 -7.41 10.56 -10.72
C LEU A 221 -5.96 10.07 -10.74
N ALA A 222 -5.74 8.80 -10.43
CA ALA A 222 -4.47 8.14 -10.60
C ALA A 222 -4.69 6.66 -10.91
N ASN A 223 -3.91 6.12 -11.85
CA ASN A 223 -3.77 4.70 -12.10
C ASN A 223 -2.28 4.43 -12.34
N ILE A 224 -1.63 3.83 -11.35
CA ILE A 224 -0.19 3.64 -11.29
C ILE A 224 0.08 2.16 -11.30
N GLU A 225 0.85 1.72 -12.28
CA GLU A 225 1.57 0.46 -12.24
C GLU A 225 3.08 0.79 -12.27
N SER A 226 3.77 0.37 -11.23
CA SER A 226 5.21 0.62 -11.05
C SER A 226 5.91 -0.66 -10.64
N ALA A 227 7.23 -0.65 -10.71
CA ALA A 227 8.07 -1.77 -10.30
C ALA A 227 7.68 -3.09 -11.01
N GLN A 228 7.39 -3.07 -12.32
CA GLN A 228 6.93 -4.24 -13.06
C GLN A 228 5.69 -4.91 -12.43
N GLY A 229 4.76 -4.11 -11.89
CA GLY A 229 3.55 -4.59 -11.23
C GLY A 229 3.75 -5.08 -9.79
N TYR A 230 4.92 -4.89 -9.18
CA TYR A 230 5.10 -5.10 -7.73
C TYR A 230 4.56 -3.95 -6.88
N PHE A 231 4.19 -2.84 -7.51
CA PHE A 231 3.42 -1.79 -6.87
C PHE A 231 2.31 -1.32 -7.82
N LYS A 232 1.06 -1.38 -7.37
CA LYS A 232 -0.05 -0.74 -8.05
C LYS A 232 -0.78 0.21 -7.11
N ALA A 233 -1.29 1.30 -7.65
CA ALA A 233 -2.18 2.20 -6.93
C ALA A 233 -3.24 2.75 -7.87
N ILE A 234 -4.48 2.84 -7.40
CA ILE A 234 -5.55 3.52 -8.12
C ILE A 234 -6.28 4.46 -7.16
N MET A 235 -6.57 5.66 -7.61
CA MET A 235 -7.40 6.63 -6.90
C MET A 235 -8.52 7.09 -7.84
N ARG A 236 -9.74 7.02 -7.33
CA ARG A 236 -10.96 7.39 -8.06
C ARG A 236 -11.81 8.32 -7.22
N CYS A 237 -12.57 9.20 -7.86
CA CYS A 237 -13.40 10.19 -7.19
C CYS A 237 -14.80 10.25 -7.79
N SER A 238 -15.78 10.49 -6.92
CA SER A 238 -17.16 10.79 -7.26
C SER A 238 -17.68 11.90 -6.34
N ASN A 239 -18.97 12.22 -6.46
CA ASN A 239 -19.67 13.08 -5.52
C ASN A 239 -19.77 12.51 -4.09
N GLU A 240 -19.53 11.21 -3.89
CA GLU A 240 -19.55 10.58 -2.56
C GLU A 240 -18.22 10.72 -1.81
N GLY A 241 -17.12 11.04 -2.51
CA GLY A 241 -15.77 11.02 -1.96
C GLY A 241 -14.82 10.25 -2.86
N TRP A 242 -13.69 9.81 -2.30
CA TRP A 242 -12.65 9.14 -3.07
C TRP A 242 -12.52 7.69 -2.64
N PHE A 243 -12.32 6.83 -3.63
CA PHE A 243 -11.90 5.46 -3.46
C PHE A 243 -10.40 5.36 -3.73
N TRP A 244 -9.70 4.54 -2.95
CA TRP A 244 -8.33 4.17 -3.25
C TRP A 244 -8.12 2.66 -3.10
N ALA A 245 -7.22 2.13 -3.91
CA ALA A 245 -6.67 0.80 -3.71
C ALA A 245 -5.15 0.78 -3.95
N LEU A 246 -4.46 -0.08 -3.20
CA LEU A 246 -3.04 -0.37 -3.34
C LEU A 246 -2.85 -1.86 -3.56
N GLU A 247 -1.85 -2.23 -4.36
CA GLU A 247 -1.34 -3.60 -4.44
C GLU A 247 0.16 -3.58 -4.16
N TRP A 248 0.58 -4.40 -3.20
CA TRP A 248 1.98 -4.53 -2.81
C TRP A 248 2.50 -5.92 -3.10
N ASN A 249 3.61 -5.95 -3.84
CA ASN A 249 4.41 -7.11 -4.16
C ASN A 249 3.62 -8.29 -4.75
N ARG A 250 2.54 -7.99 -5.49
CA ARG A 250 1.59 -8.97 -6.03
C ARG A 250 1.00 -9.91 -4.98
N GLN A 251 1.03 -9.50 -3.71
CA GLN A 251 0.66 -10.34 -2.58
C GLN A 251 -0.49 -9.76 -1.78
N LEU A 252 -0.51 -8.46 -1.56
CA LEU A 252 -1.47 -7.81 -0.69
C LEU A 252 -2.18 -6.70 -1.43
N ARG A 253 -3.52 -6.73 -1.43
CA ARG A 253 -4.37 -5.62 -1.83
C ARG A 253 -4.94 -4.94 -0.60
N LEU A 254 -5.01 -3.61 -0.66
CA LEU A 254 -5.61 -2.77 0.38
C LEU A 254 -6.61 -1.86 -0.30
N LEU A 255 -7.78 -1.72 0.30
CA LEU A 255 -8.85 -0.87 -0.22
C LEU A 255 -9.32 0.06 0.88
N GLY A 256 -9.78 1.25 0.49
CA GLY A 256 -10.38 2.19 1.41
C GLY A 256 -10.91 3.43 0.72
N SER A 257 -11.16 4.45 1.52
CA SER A 257 -11.71 5.73 1.06
C SER A 257 -11.05 6.94 1.69
N ILE A 258 -11.31 8.09 1.06
CA ILE A 258 -11.11 9.42 1.61
C ILE A 258 -12.46 10.14 1.59
N GLY A 259 -12.93 10.59 2.76
CA GLY A 259 -14.17 11.35 2.91
C GLY A 259 -14.50 11.65 4.37
N GLU A 260 -15.36 12.63 4.61
CA GLU A 260 -15.75 13.07 5.97
C GLU A 260 -16.66 12.06 6.68
N ALA A 261 -17.39 11.25 5.92
CA ALA A 261 -18.31 10.25 6.43
C ALA A 261 -18.04 8.88 5.80
N ARG A 262 -18.56 7.83 6.45
CA ARG A 262 -18.54 6.49 5.88
C ARG A 262 -19.28 6.50 4.53
N MET A 263 -18.59 6.07 3.49
CA MET A 263 -19.15 6.05 2.13
C MET A 263 -20.11 4.87 1.94
N LYS A 264 -21.21 5.13 1.23
CA LYS A 264 -22.21 4.13 0.82
C LYS A 264 -21.61 3.02 -0.04
N LEU A 265 -20.51 3.32 -0.73
CA LEU A 265 -19.68 2.34 -1.43
C LEU A 265 -19.47 1.03 -0.64
N PHE A 266 -19.26 1.13 0.68
CA PHE A 266 -18.96 -0.02 1.56
C PHE A 266 -20.17 -0.58 2.30
N GLU A 267 -21.39 -0.18 1.92
CA GLU A 267 -22.63 -0.65 2.51
C GLU A 267 -23.30 -1.71 1.62
N GLY A 268 -24.02 -2.65 2.24
CA GLY A 268 -24.75 -3.69 1.49
C GLY A 268 -23.86 -4.54 0.58
N LEU A 269 -22.61 -4.78 0.98
CA LEU A 269 -21.70 -5.65 0.23
C LEU A 269 -22.12 -7.12 0.37
N PRO A 270 -21.87 -7.97 -0.65
CA PRO A 270 -22.21 -9.39 -0.60
C PRO A 270 -21.55 -10.08 0.59
N SER A 271 -22.19 -11.13 1.10
CA SER A 271 -21.64 -11.93 2.19
C SER A 271 -20.37 -12.65 1.74
N GLU A 272 -19.35 -12.62 2.59
CA GLU A 272 -18.16 -13.44 2.40
C GLU A 272 -18.46 -14.93 2.68
N GLY A 273 -17.75 -15.82 2.01
CA GLY A 273 -17.74 -17.24 2.35
C GLY A 273 -16.98 -17.46 3.65
N TRP A 274 -17.55 -18.26 4.56
CA TRP A 274 -16.92 -18.63 5.83
C TRP A 274 -16.83 -20.15 5.95
N ILE A 275 -15.65 -20.64 6.28
CA ILE A 275 -15.41 -22.06 6.58
C ILE A 275 -15.40 -22.20 8.11
N PRO A 276 -16.23 -23.07 8.69
CA PRO A 276 -16.21 -23.31 10.14
C PRO A 276 -14.87 -23.94 10.55
N THR A 277 -14.36 -23.52 11.70
CA THR A 277 -13.16 -24.08 12.34
C THR A 277 -13.51 -24.48 13.78
N PRO A 278 -12.73 -25.35 14.44
CA PRO A 278 -12.96 -25.73 15.84
C PRO A 278 -12.98 -24.55 16.81
N THR A 279 -12.31 -23.44 16.46
CA THR A 279 -12.20 -22.23 17.29
C THR A 279 -13.04 -21.07 16.76
N GLY A 280 -13.85 -21.28 15.72
CA GLY A 280 -14.71 -20.25 15.14
C GLY A 280 -14.96 -20.44 13.65
N ARG A 281 -14.54 -19.46 12.86
CA ARG A 281 -14.65 -19.48 11.39
C ARG A 281 -13.46 -18.79 10.77
N MET A 282 -13.04 -19.28 9.61
CA MET A 282 -12.04 -18.64 8.77
C MET A 282 -12.68 -18.18 7.47
N ARG A 283 -12.23 -17.05 6.94
CA ARG A 283 -12.72 -16.57 5.65
C ARG A 283 -12.28 -17.55 4.56
N GLN A 284 -13.20 -17.89 3.67
CA GLN A 284 -12.89 -18.65 2.47
C GLN A 284 -12.15 -17.73 1.50
N ASN A 285 -10.90 -18.06 1.20
CA ASN A 285 -10.14 -17.37 0.17
C ASN A 285 -10.72 -17.71 -1.20
N VAL A 286 -11.02 -16.69 -2.01
CA VAL A 286 -11.49 -16.85 -3.39
C VAL A 286 -10.42 -16.33 -4.35
N PRO A 287 -9.73 -17.20 -5.12
CA PRO A 287 -8.72 -16.74 -6.07
C PRO A 287 -9.37 -15.98 -7.24
N LEU A 288 -8.62 -15.08 -7.86
CA LEU A 288 -9.03 -14.34 -9.06
C LEU A 288 -8.01 -14.57 -10.18
N ASP A 289 -8.50 -14.91 -11.37
CA ASP A 289 -7.67 -14.95 -12.57
C ASP A 289 -7.27 -13.52 -12.95
N THR A 290 -6.03 -13.32 -13.37
CA THR A 290 -5.50 -12.00 -13.73
C THR A 290 -6.26 -11.36 -14.89
N LYS A 291 -6.87 -12.16 -15.78
CA LYS A 291 -7.70 -11.65 -16.88
C LYS A 291 -9.05 -11.07 -16.42
N ASP A 292 -9.54 -11.52 -15.27
CA ASP A 292 -10.82 -11.11 -14.69
C ASP A 292 -10.65 -9.94 -13.70
N ASP A 293 -9.40 -9.53 -13.46
CA ASP A 293 -9.07 -8.47 -12.52
C ASP A 293 -9.28 -7.08 -13.13
N CYS A 294 -10.31 -6.40 -12.63
CA CYS A 294 -10.69 -5.06 -13.07
C CYS A 294 -10.37 -3.95 -12.05
N LEU A 295 -9.75 -4.27 -10.90
CA LEU A 295 -9.55 -3.31 -9.82
C LEU A 295 -8.62 -2.15 -10.22
N PHE A 296 -7.54 -2.44 -10.95
CA PHE A 296 -6.52 -1.47 -11.39
C PHE A 296 -6.69 -1.07 -12.86
N VAL A 297 -7.92 -1.08 -13.36
CA VAL A 297 -8.25 -0.61 -14.72
C VAL A 297 -8.85 0.79 -14.61
N GLY A 298 -8.39 1.74 -15.41
CA GLY A 298 -8.90 3.11 -15.42
C GLY A 298 -8.05 4.03 -16.29
N VAL A 299 -8.69 4.94 -17.01
CA VAL A 299 -8.00 5.98 -17.80
C VAL A 299 -7.94 7.25 -16.95
N VAL A 300 -6.73 7.72 -16.65
CA VAL A 300 -6.52 8.98 -15.93
C VAL A 300 -6.96 10.12 -16.85
N ARG A 301 -7.95 10.91 -16.41
CA ARG A 301 -8.43 12.07 -17.17
C ARG A 301 -7.54 13.28 -16.91
N ASP A 302 -7.12 13.97 -17.97
CA ASP A 302 -6.34 15.21 -17.95
C ASP A 302 -7.06 16.41 -17.34
#